data_AF-A0A950PRM2-F1
#
_entry.id   AF-A0A950PRM2-F1
#
_cell.length_a   1.000
_cell.length_b   1.000
_cell.length_c   1.000
_cell.angle_alpha   90.00
_cell.angle_beta   90.00
_cell.angle_gamma   90.00
#
_symmetry.space_group_name_H-M   'P 1'
#
loop_
_entity.id
_entity.type
_entity.pdbx_description
1 polymer ?
#
loop_
_entity_poly.entity_id
_entity_poly.type
_entity_poly.pdbx_seq_one_letter_code
_entity_poly.pdbx_strand_id
1 'polypeptide(L)'
;MTNQRPENQSPDSAELPVIAEQQSTRERLTVTRRTCAWCGAWVPYKGSGRPARYCSPAHRQRDYELRTATARAQTATAQGERSTAPVREVVERVETRTRTVIRQGPPIVARYQRPTLADWLRLLYDLRRETFPPAAAAELADLCDQAARALRASLPAEQPKAPAIPPPRQRSKRRKKRR
;
A
#
# COMPACT_ATOMS: atom_id res chain seq x y z
N MET A 1 -42.96 25.92 36.58
CA MET A 1 -42.66 24.47 36.64
C MET A 1 -41.56 24.18 35.64
N THR A 2 -40.31 24.19 36.10
CA THR A 2 -39.09 24.14 35.27
C THR A 2 -38.55 22.71 35.29
N ASN A 3 -38.61 22.03 34.15
CA ASN A 3 -38.05 20.69 33.96
C ASN A 3 -36.52 20.76 33.89
N GLN A 4 -35.85 20.36 34.96
CA GLN A 4 -34.40 20.16 34.97
C GLN A 4 -34.08 18.82 34.30
N ARG A 5 -33.26 18.90 33.24
CA ARG A 5 -32.76 17.75 32.48
C ARG A 5 -31.54 17.19 33.24
N PRO A 6 -31.48 15.89 33.56
CA PRO A 6 -30.34 15.33 34.29
C PRO A 6 -29.09 15.36 33.41
N GLU A 7 -28.02 15.92 33.95
CA GLU A 7 -26.69 15.98 33.36
C GLU A 7 -26.11 14.57 33.26
N ASN A 8 -25.69 14.23 32.05
CA ASN A 8 -25.11 12.95 31.67
C ASN A 8 -23.66 12.91 32.19
N GLN A 9 -23.47 12.47 33.44
CA GLN A 9 -22.13 12.25 33.99
C GLN A 9 -21.53 10.99 33.34
N SER A 10 -20.63 11.23 32.38
CA SER A 10 -19.88 10.19 31.67
C SER A 10 -18.95 9.47 32.64
N PRO A 11 -19.09 8.15 32.89
CA PRO A 11 -18.32 7.43 33.88
C PRO A 11 -17.01 6.90 33.27
N ASP A 12 -16.21 7.78 32.67
CA ASP A 12 -15.02 7.37 31.91
C ASP A 12 -13.76 8.13 32.34
N SER A 13 -13.55 8.19 33.66
CA SER A 13 -12.30 8.66 34.28
C SER A 13 -11.83 7.67 35.35
N ALA A 14 -11.96 6.37 35.07
CA ALA A 14 -11.19 5.37 35.79
C ALA A 14 -9.73 5.51 35.31
N GLU A 15 -8.89 6.13 36.14
CA GLU A 15 -7.44 6.15 35.92
C GLU A 15 -6.92 4.71 35.95
N LEU A 16 -6.70 4.14 34.77
CA LEU A 16 -6.21 2.79 34.61
C LEU A 16 -4.79 2.63 35.19
N PRO A 17 -4.47 1.48 35.81
CA PRO A 17 -3.18 1.26 36.46
C PRO A 17 -2.04 1.17 35.43
N VAL A 18 -0.90 1.80 35.78
CA VAL A 18 0.33 1.79 34.98
C VAL A 18 1.06 0.45 35.17
N ILE A 19 1.14 -0.36 34.11
CA ILE A 19 1.64 -1.75 34.17
C ILE A 19 3.16 -1.83 33.98
N ALA A 20 3.77 -0.89 33.25
CA ALA A 20 5.21 -0.84 33.07
C ALA A 20 5.67 0.56 32.65
N GLU A 21 6.80 1.00 33.19
CA GLU A 21 7.52 2.19 32.76
C GLU A 21 8.80 1.76 32.04
N GLN A 22 8.89 2.05 30.75
CA GLN A 22 10.09 1.83 29.96
C GLN A 22 10.62 3.18 29.46
N GLN A 23 11.83 3.53 29.89
CA GLN A 23 12.52 4.73 29.43
C GLN A 23 13.48 4.32 28.31
N SER A 24 13.12 4.65 27.05
CA SER A 24 14.04 4.51 25.92
C SER A 24 14.47 5.89 25.46
N THR A 25 15.76 6.18 25.52
CA THR A 25 16.33 7.42 24.97
C THR A 25 16.62 7.20 23.48
N ARG A 26 15.92 7.92 22.60
CA ARG A 26 16.29 8.02 21.19
C ARG A 26 16.81 9.42 20.91
N GLU A 27 18.09 9.49 20.57
CA GLU A 27 18.72 10.74 20.15
C GLU A 27 18.43 10.95 18.65
N ARG A 28 17.68 12.00 18.31
CA ARG A 28 17.51 12.44 16.93
C ARG A 28 18.06 13.84 16.77
N LEU A 29 19.25 13.92 16.18
CA LEU A 29 19.86 15.19 15.81
C LEU A 29 19.06 15.81 14.66
N THR A 30 18.34 16.91 14.94
CA THR A 30 17.62 17.68 13.93
C THR A 30 18.22 19.07 13.82
N VAL A 31 18.61 19.46 12.61
CA VAL A 31 19.16 20.80 12.33
C VAL A 31 17.99 21.76 12.14
N THR A 32 17.54 22.38 13.24
CA THR A 32 16.39 23.31 13.22
C THR A 32 16.71 24.61 12.49
N ARG A 33 17.95 25.08 12.59
CA ARG A 33 18.42 26.33 11.98
C ARG A 33 19.87 26.20 11.56
N ARG A 34 20.23 26.85 10.46
CA ARG A 34 21.62 26.99 10.02
C ARG A 34 21.90 28.44 9.69
N THR A 35 23.07 28.90 10.06
CA THR A 35 23.61 30.18 9.62
C THR A 35 24.33 29.98 8.29
N CYS A 36 24.37 31.04 7.48
CA CYS A 36 25.11 31.06 6.24
C CYS A 36 26.60 31.00 6.56
N ALA A 37 27.31 30.06 5.94
CA ALA A 37 28.75 29.89 6.16
C ALA A 37 29.61 31.12 5.78
N TRP A 38 29.05 32.07 5.01
CA TRP A 38 29.74 33.29 4.60
C TRP A 38 29.40 34.51 5.49
N CYS A 39 28.12 34.84 5.64
CA CYS A 39 27.70 36.07 6.32
C CYS A 39 27.08 35.86 7.71
N GLY A 40 26.92 34.61 8.16
CA GLY A 40 26.28 34.30 9.44
C GLY A 40 24.75 34.48 9.48
N ALA A 41 24.13 35.03 8.43
CA ALA A 41 22.68 35.22 8.39
C ALA A 41 21.91 33.89 8.37
N TRP A 42 20.67 33.90 8.85
CA TRP A 42 19.81 32.71 8.88
C TRP A 42 19.50 32.17 7.48
N VAL A 43 19.66 30.86 7.29
CA VAL A 43 19.28 30.15 6.06
C VAL A 43 17.94 29.46 6.28
N PRO A 44 16.91 29.77 5.48
CA PRO A 44 15.60 29.14 5.63
C PRO A 44 15.70 27.65 5.28
N TYR A 45 15.29 26.78 6.21
CA TYR A 45 15.21 25.35 6.00
C TYR A 45 13.96 25.01 5.19
N LYS A 46 14.11 24.76 3.89
CA LYS A 46 13.02 24.35 3.00
C LYS A 46 12.98 22.83 2.87
N GLY A 47 12.30 22.15 3.81
CA GLY A 47 11.78 20.79 3.65
C GLY A 47 12.76 19.73 3.08
N SER A 48 12.22 18.65 2.54
CA SER A 48 12.95 17.43 2.19
C SER A 48 14.17 17.67 1.28
N GLY A 49 15.36 17.32 1.75
CA GLY A 49 16.60 17.40 0.98
C GLY A 49 17.81 17.80 1.82
N ARG A 50 18.97 17.98 1.16
CA ARG A 50 20.18 18.48 1.80
C ARG A 50 20.00 19.97 2.13
N PRO A 51 20.14 20.39 3.41
CA PRO A 51 20.00 21.80 3.77
C PRO A 51 21.02 22.68 3.06
N ALA A 52 20.57 23.84 2.58
CA ALA A 52 21.44 24.84 1.97
C ALA A 52 22.47 25.36 2.99
N ARG A 53 23.71 25.57 2.55
CA ARG A 53 24.81 26.11 3.39
C ARG A 53 24.93 27.63 3.32
N TYR A 54 24.28 28.26 2.33
CA TYR A 54 24.39 29.68 2.06
C TYR A 54 22.99 30.27 1.85
N CYS A 55 22.80 31.54 2.23
CA CYS A 55 21.54 32.25 2.01
C CYS A 55 21.36 32.70 0.55
N SER A 56 22.44 32.76 -0.24
CA SER A 56 22.39 33.16 -1.66
C SER A 56 23.49 32.47 -2.49
N PRO A 57 23.29 32.34 -3.82
CA PRO A 57 24.34 31.89 -4.74
C PRO A 57 25.59 32.79 -4.72
N ALA A 58 25.42 34.10 -4.53
CA ALA A 58 26.53 35.04 -4.44
C ALA A 58 27.47 34.74 -3.26
N HIS A 59 26.92 34.37 -2.10
CA HIS A 59 27.72 33.97 -0.93
C HIS A 59 28.42 32.62 -1.14
N ARG A 60 27.81 31.70 -1.88
CA ARG A 60 28.47 30.47 -2.29
C ARG A 60 29.66 30.75 -3.21
N GLN A 61 29.50 31.68 -4.16
CA GLN A 61 30.56 32.06 -5.09
C GLN A 61 31.74 32.73 -4.37
N ARG A 62 31.47 33.71 -3.49
CA ARG A 62 32.51 34.37 -2.68
C ARG A 62 33.26 33.41 -1.76
N ASP A 63 32.55 32.47 -1.12
CA ASP A 63 33.18 31.44 -0.29
C ASP A 63 34.06 30.49 -1.13
N TYR A 64 33.65 30.15 -2.35
CA TYR A 64 34.48 29.39 -3.27
C TYR A 64 35.74 30.17 -3.68
N GLU A 65 35.60 31.42 -4.07
CA GLU A 65 36.70 32.32 -4.41
C GLU A 65 37.69 32.45 -3.25
N LEU A 66 37.19 32.71 -2.04
CA LEU A 66 38.02 32.77 -0.84
C LEU A 66 38.76 31.46 -0.62
N ARG A 67 38.09 30.30 -0.71
CA ARG A 67 38.75 28.99 -0.55
C ARG A 67 39.83 28.75 -1.58
N THR A 68 39.58 29.11 -2.83
CA THR A 68 40.60 28.98 -3.90
C THR A 68 41.76 29.94 -3.70
N ALA A 69 41.50 31.17 -3.26
CA ALA A 69 42.52 32.15 -2.92
C ALA A 69 43.35 31.70 -1.72
N THR A 70 42.72 31.18 -0.66
CA THR A 70 43.43 30.60 0.48
C THR A 70 44.20 29.35 0.11
N ALA A 71 43.68 28.49 -0.78
CA ALA A 71 44.41 27.32 -1.24
C ALA A 71 45.67 27.73 -2.03
N ARG A 72 45.55 28.74 -2.91
CA ARG A 72 46.69 29.33 -3.63
C ARG A 72 47.71 29.98 -2.66
N ALA A 73 47.22 30.73 -1.68
CA ALA A 73 48.06 31.33 -0.66
C ALA A 73 48.74 30.26 0.21
N GLN A 74 48.02 29.20 0.60
CA GLN A 74 48.57 28.08 1.37
C GLN A 74 49.59 27.26 0.57
N THR A 75 49.42 27.07 -0.74
CA THR A 75 50.47 26.49 -1.58
C THR A 75 51.71 27.37 -1.65
N ALA A 76 51.55 28.70 -1.60
CA ALA A 76 52.69 29.62 -1.48
C ALA A 76 53.31 29.59 -0.06
N THR A 77 52.48 29.46 0.99
CA THR A 77 52.91 29.33 2.38
C THR A 77 53.57 27.97 2.69
N ALA A 78 53.17 26.88 2.01
CA ALA A 78 53.82 25.58 2.09
C ALA A 78 55.24 25.60 1.46
N GLN A 79 55.52 26.61 0.64
CA GLN A 79 56.88 26.97 0.20
C GLN A 79 57.61 27.87 1.22
N GLY A 80 57.03 28.13 2.41
CA GLY A 80 57.74 28.56 3.62
C GLY A 80 57.31 29.87 4.28
N GLU A 81 56.03 30.11 4.60
CA GLU A 81 55.66 31.33 5.36
C GLU A 81 54.41 31.27 6.26
N ARG A 82 54.60 30.77 7.50
CA ARG A 82 53.88 31.00 8.80
C ARG A 82 52.40 30.63 8.99
N SER A 83 52.12 30.17 10.22
CA SER A 83 50.90 29.54 10.76
C SER A 83 49.79 30.51 11.19
N THR A 84 48.53 30.05 11.20
CA THR A 84 47.40 30.74 11.88
C THR A 84 46.57 29.76 12.72
N ALA A 85 46.22 30.19 13.94
CA ALA A 85 45.68 29.40 15.05
C ALA A 85 44.22 28.88 14.86
N PRO A 86 43.78 27.85 15.62
CA PRO A 86 42.52 27.14 15.36
C PRO A 86 41.26 27.83 15.93
N VAL A 87 40.17 27.72 15.17
CA VAL A 87 38.81 28.20 15.49
C VAL A 87 38.11 27.26 16.48
N ARG A 88 37.40 27.82 17.48
CA ARG A 88 36.62 27.07 18.48
C ARG A 88 35.16 26.90 18.04
N GLU A 89 34.66 25.66 18.05
CA GLU A 89 33.23 25.36 17.92
C GLU A 89 32.57 25.33 19.30
N VAL A 90 31.39 25.96 19.43
CA VAL A 90 30.53 25.87 20.61
C VAL A 90 29.37 24.94 20.29
N VAL A 91 29.29 23.82 21.00
CA VAL A 91 28.22 22.82 20.88
C VAL A 91 27.29 22.98 22.07
N GLU A 92 26.05 23.41 21.84
CA GLU A 92 25.02 23.46 22.89
C GLU A 92 24.21 22.16 22.89
N ARG A 93 24.09 21.56 24.08
CA ARG A 93 23.30 20.36 24.37
C ARG A 93 21.92 20.79 24.85
N VAL A 94 20.88 20.51 24.08
CA VAL A 94 19.48 20.73 24.47
C VAL A 94 18.85 19.39 24.85
N GLU A 95 18.48 19.24 26.12
CA GLU A 95 17.79 18.06 26.63
C GLU A 95 16.28 18.28 26.61
N THR A 96 15.55 17.54 25.77
CA THR A 96 14.08 17.54 25.81
C THR A 96 13.60 16.27 26.48
N ARG A 97 13.11 16.39 27.73
CA ARG A 97 12.49 15.28 28.46
C ARG A 97 11.04 15.13 28.00
N THR A 98 10.74 14.03 27.31
CA THR A 98 9.36 13.69 26.93
C THR A 98 8.86 12.58 27.84
N ARG A 99 7.82 12.88 28.64
CA ARG A 99 7.13 11.90 29.47
C ARG A 99 6.05 11.23 28.64
N THR A 100 6.31 10.03 28.13
CA THR A 100 5.30 9.24 27.41
C THR A 100 4.56 8.37 28.41
N VAL A 101 3.30 8.69 28.67
CA VAL A 101 2.41 7.87 29.50
C VAL A 101 1.69 6.89 28.57
N ILE A 102 2.03 5.61 28.62
CA ILE A 102 1.29 4.56 27.90
C ILE A 102 0.04 4.27 28.73
N ARG A 103 -1.10 4.79 28.28
CA ARG A 103 -2.42 4.40 28.78
C ARG A 103 -2.88 3.18 27.98
N GLN A 104 -3.62 2.26 28.61
CA GLN A 104 -4.32 1.23 27.84
C GLN A 104 -5.25 1.92 26.86
N GLY A 105 -4.96 1.81 25.56
CA GLY A 105 -5.88 2.24 24.53
C GLY A 105 -7.16 1.40 24.58
N PRO A 106 -8.27 1.90 24.02
CA PRO A 106 -9.47 1.09 23.84
C PRO A 106 -9.09 -0.22 23.12
N PRO A 107 -9.74 -1.34 23.45
CA PRO A 107 -9.37 -2.65 22.93
C PRO A 107 -9.25 -2.56 21.42
N ILE A 108 -8.11 -3.02 20.90
CA ILE A 108 -7.84 -3.08 19.47
C ILE A 108 -9.05 -3.76 18.83
N VAL A 109 -9.85 -2.98 18.09
CA VAL A 109 -10.99 -3.48 17.33
C VAL A 109 -10.47 -4.66 16.52
N ALA A 110 -11.07 -5.83 16.75
CA ALA A 110 -10.59 -7.10 16.22
C ALA A 110 -10.16 -6.92 14.77
N ARG A 111 -8.87 -7.18 14.49
CA ARG A 111 -8.36 -7.17 13.12
C ARG A 111 -9.32 -8.01 12.30
N TYR A 112 -9.88 -7.44 11.23
CA TYR A 112 -10.71 -8.16 10.28
C TYR A 112 -9.96 -9.44 9.90
N GLN A 113 -10.37 -10.58 10.46
CA GLN A 113 -9.81 -11.85 10.08
C GLN A 113 -10.28 -12.08 8.66
N ARG A 114 -9.32 -12.22 7.75
CA ARG A 114 -9.63 -12.49 6.36
C ARG A 114 -10.35 -13.84 6.31
N PRO A 115 -11.59 -13.91 5.80
CA PRO A 115 -12.35 -15.15 5.79
C PRO A 115 -11.56 -16.25 5.09
N THR A 116 -11.61 -17.44 5.68
CA THR A 116 -10.95 -18.62 5.12
C THR A 116 -11.70 -19.10 3.88
N LEU A 117 -11.08 -19.98 3.09
CA LEU A 117 -11.75 -20.60 1.94
C LEU A 117 -13.04 -21.33 2.36
N ALA A 118 -13.06 -21.94 3.55
CA ALA A 118 -14.25 -22.61 4.08
C ALA A 118 -15.40 -21.63 4.35
N ASP A 119 -15.09 -20.44 4.88
CA ASP A 119 -16.08 -19.38 5.12
C ASP A 119 -16.67 -18.87 3.80
N TRP A 120 -15.82 -18.69 2.78
CA TRP A 120 -16.27 -18.31 1.44
C TRP A 120 -17.15 -19.37 0.79
N LEU A 121 -16.79 -20.65 0.89
CA LEU A 121 -17.59 -21.74 0.33
C LEU A 121 -18.96 -21.82 1.00
N ARG A 122 -19.02 -21.61 2.32
CA ARG A 122 -20.29 -21.59 3.06
C ARG A 122 -21.18 -20.42 2.65
N LEU A 123 -20.62 -19.22 2.56
CA LEU A 123 -21.34 -18.04 2.08
C LEU A 123 -21.88 -18.23 0.65
N LEU A 124 -21.09 -18.79 -0.25
CA LEU A 124 -21.54 -19.07 -1.62
C LEU A 124 -22.64 -20.13 -1.69
N TYR A 125 -22.58 -21.14 -0.81
CA TYR A 125 -23.62 -22.15 -0.70
C TYR A 125 -24.94 -21.55 -0.20
N ASP A 126 -24.90 -20.74 0.85
CA ASP A 126 -26.07 -20.06 1.40
C ASP A 126 -26.69 -19.11 0.36
N LEU A 127 -25.86 -18.32 -0.34
CA LEU A 127 -26.30 -17.44 -1.40
C LEU A 127 -26.96 -18.22 -2.55
N ARG A 128 -26.40 -19.37 -2.95
CA ARG A 128 -27.00 -20.24 -3.96
C ARG A 128 -28.36 -20.75 -3.52
N ARG A 129 -28.50 -21.13 -2.24
CA ARG A 129 -29.77 -21.64 -1.70
C ARG A 129 -30.86 -20.56 -1.68
N GLU A 130 -30.49 -19.32 -1.39
CA GLU A 130 -31.41 -18.18 -1.36
C GLU A 130 -31.81 -17.71 -2.77
N THR A 131 -30.85 -17.65 -3.69
CA THR A 131 -31.08 -17.17 -5.06
C THR A 131 -31.69 -18.22 -5.98
N PHE A 132 -31.40 -19.49 -5.74
CA PHE A 132 -31.93 -20.62 -6.48
C PHE A 132 -32.52 -21.63 -5.50
N PRO A 133 -33.74 -21.37 -4.98
CA PRO A 133 -34.41 -22.37 -4.16
C PRO A 133 -34.59 -23.65 -5.00
N PRO A 134 -34.47 -24.84 -4.39
CA PRO A 134 -34.57 -26.11 -5.11
C PRO A 134 -35.91 -26.26 -5.86
N ALA A 135 -36.97 -25.61 -5.36
CA ALA A 135 -38.26 -25.51 -6.04
C ALA A 135 -38.15 -24.80 -7.41
N ALA A 136 -37.46 -23.66 -7.48
CA ALA A 136 -37.26 -22.94 -8.75
C ALA A 136 -36.41 -23.74 -9.75
N ALA A 137 -35.45 -24.53 -9.25
CA ALA A 137 -34.67 -25.43 -10.11
C ALA A 137 -35.51 -26.57 -10.70
N ALA A 138 -36.45 -27.13 -9.91
CA ALA A 138 -37.38 -28.14 -10.38
C ALA A 138 -38.38 -27.57 -11.39
N GLU A 139 -38.94 -26.39 -11.13
CA GLU A 139 -39.83 -25.70 -12.07
C GLU A 139 -39.15 -25.41 -13.41
N LEU A 140 -37.89 -24.95 -13.38
CA LEU A 140 -37.12 -24.73 -14.60
C LEU A 140 -36.86 -26.03 -15.38
N ALA A 141 -36.59 -27.14 -14.68
CA ALA A 141 -36.43 -28.45 -15.31
C ALA A 141 -37.75 -28.90 -15.97
N ASP A 142 -38.87 -28.76 -15.29
CA ASP A 142 -40.20 -29.08 -15.83
C ASP A 142 -40.55 -28.22 -17.06
N LEU A 143 -40.23 -26.92 -17.02
CA LEU A 143 -40.41 -26.02 -18.17
C LEU A 143 -39.55 -26.45 -19.37
N CYS A 144 -38.31 -26.84 -19.14
CA CYS A 144 -37.44 -27.40 -20.18
C CYS A 144 -38.02 -28.69 -20.79
N ASP A 145 -38.54 -29.60 -19.95
CA ASP A 145 -39.17 -30.84 -20.40
C ASP A 145 -40.48 -30.61 -21.16
N GLN A 146 -41.26 -29.61 -20.75
CA GLN A 146 -42.45 -29.18 -21.50
C GLN A 146 -42.06 -28.58 -22.86
N ALA A 147 -41.06 -27.71 -22.90
CA ALA A 147 -40.55 -27.14 -24.15
C ALA A 147 -40.01 -28.21 -25.10
N ALA A 148 -39.26 -29.20 -24.57
CA ALA A 148 -38.76 -30.32 -25.35
C ALA A 148 -39.89 -31.19 -25.93
N ARG A 149 -40.95 -31.43 -25.16
CA ARG A 149 -42.15 -32.14 -25.63
C ARG A 149 -42.89 -31.36 -26.71
N ALA A 150 -43.08 -30.06 -26.52
CA ALA A 150 -43.74 -29.20 -27.50
C ALA A 150 -42.95 -29.17 -28.82
N LEU A 151 -41.62 -29.04 -28.75
CA LEU A 151 -40.75 -29.09 -29.93
C LEU A 151 -40.88 -30.43 -30.66
N ARG A 152 -40.82 -31.57 -29.95
CA ARG A 152 -41.02 -32.90 -30.56
C ARG A 152 -42.39 -33.06 -31.22
N ALA A 153 -43.45 -32.53 -30.61
CA ALA A 153 -44.79 -32.58 -31.17
C ALA A 153 -44.95 -31.67 -32.41
N SER A 154 -44.21 -30.57 -32.46
CA SER A 154 -44.22 -29.61 -33.58
C SER A 154 -43.37 -30.03 -34.78
N LEU A 155 -42.42 -30.96 -34.58
CA LEU A 155 -41.62 -31.48 -35.67
C LEU A 155 -42.54 -32.30 -36.59
N PRO A 156 -42.61 -31.98 -37.89
CA PRO A 156 -43.37 -32.79 -38.83
C PRO A 156 -42.81 -34.22 -38.78
N ALA A 157 -43.71 -35.21 -38.79
CA ALA A 157 -43.32 -36.62 -38.83
C ALA A 157 -42.25 -36.78 -39.90
N GLU A 158 -41.04 -37.18 -39.49
CA GLU A 158 -39.93 -37.43 -40.41
C GLU A 158 -40.48 -38.32 -41.52
N GLN A 159 -40.56 -37.78 -42.74
CA GLN A 159 -40.98 -38.60 -43.86
C GLN A 159 -39.98 -39.75 -43.95
N PRO A 160 -40.44 -41.00 -44.09
CA PRO A 160 -39.57 -42.15 -44.09
C PRO A 160 -38.47 -41.92 -45.10
N LYS A 161 -37.24 -41.81 -44.58
CA LYS A 161 -36.03 -41.54 -45.34
C LYS A 161 -35.99 -42.55 -46.49
N ALA A 162 -36.06 -42.06 -47.73
CA ALA A 162 -36.06 -42.89 -48.91
C ALA A 162 -34.93 -43.94 -48.81
N PRO A 163 -35.20 -45.21 -49.21
CA PRO A 163 -34.26 -46.30 -49.01
C PRO A 163 -32.90 -45.92 -49.59
N ALA A 164 -31.86 -46.07 -48.78
CA ALA A 164 -30.50 -45.69 -49.13
C ALA A 164 -30.12 -46.31 -50.48
N ILE A 165 -29.76 -45.46 -51.44
CA ILE A 165 -29.17 -45.89 -52.72
C ILE A 165 -27.91 -46.70 -52.35
N PRO A 166 -27.81 -47.98 -52.74
CA PRO A 166 -26.67 -48.80 -52.38
C PRO A 166 -25.38 -48.16 -52.93
N PRO A 167 -24.29 -48.16 -52.14
CA PRO A 167 -23.05 -47.54 -52.57
C PRO A 167 -22.55 -48.20 -53.87
N PRO A 168 -21.94 -47.41 -54.78
CA PRO A 168 -21.42 -47.93 -56.04
C PRO A 168 -20.38 -49.02 -55.76
N ARG A 169 -20.53 -50.18 -56.41
CA ARG A 169 -19.60 -51.32 -56.30
C ARG A 169 -18.18 -50.86 -56.63
N GLN A 170 -17.31 -50.83 -55.62
CA GLN A 170 -15.90 -50.51 -55.83
C GLN A 170 -15.25 -51.61 -56.69
N ARG A 171 -14.89 -51.25 -57.92
CA ARG A 171 -14.19 -52.12 -58.86
C ARG A 171 -12.75 -52.30 -58.36
N SER A 172 -12.49 -53.45 -57.73
CA SER A 172 -11.17 -53.80 -57.21
C SER A 172 -10.14 -53.77 -58.35
N LYS A 173 -9.19 -52.82 -58.26
CA LYS A 173 -8.05 -52.75 -59.17
C LYS A 173 -7.10 -53.90 -58.85
N ARG A 174 -7.19 -54.98 -59.64
CA ARG A 174 -6.23 -56.09 -59.71
C ARG A 174 -4.83 -55.52 -59.99
N ARG A 175 -4.00 -55.35 -58.96
CA ARG A 175 -2.60 -54.93 -59.11
C ARG A 175 -1.79 -56.14 -59.59
N LYS A 176 -1.45 -56.10 -60.88
CA LYS A 176 -0.69 -57.11 -61.63
C LYS A 176 0.76 -57.11 -61.09
N LYS A 177 1.16 -58.21 -60.44
CA LYS A 177 2.54 -58.48 -60.01
C LYS A 177 3.26 -59.18 -61.16
N ARG A 178 4.23 -58.51 -61.78
CA ARG A 178 5.27 -59.07 -62.67
C ARG A 178 6.55 -58.34 -62.28
N ARG A 179 7.44 -59.04 -61.56
CA ARG A 179 8.61 -59.78 -62.08
C ARG A 179 9.65 -58.81 -62.60
#